data_AF-A0A3C7VYL9-F1
#
_entry.id   AF-A0A3C7VYL9-F1
#
_cell.length_a   1.000
_cell.length_b   1.000
_cell.length_c   1.000
_cell.angle_alpha   90.00
_cell.angle_beta   90.00
_cell.angle_gamma   90.00
#
_symmetry.space_group_name_H-M   'P 1'
#
loop_
_entity.id
_entity.type
_entity.pdbx_description
1 polymer ?
#
loop_
_entity_poly.entity_id
_entity_poly.type
_entity_poly.pdbx_seq_one_letter_code
_entity_poly.pdbx_strand_id
1 'polypeptide(L)'
;MSQQHLYEGRPGGAVTVDGEPLPLRLDLFNHSPTGFAWGYHGSGPAQLALAIFAHEFGDDPDAHPAHYQVFKSAVIACLPGDVPWRLSSAEIREAVRRCA
;
A
#
# COMPACT_ATOMS: atom_id res chain seq x y z
N MET A 1 3.33 19.15 -10.75
CA MET A 1 1.93 18.77 -10.51
C MET A 1 1.96 17.34 -9.98
N SER A 2 1.55 17.09 -8.73
CA SER A 2 1.52 15.71 -8.22
C SER A 2 0.36 14.98 -8.88
N GLN A 3 0.62 13.83 -9.49
CA GLN A 3 -0.42 13.00 -10.09
C GLN A 3 -1.35 12.48 -8.97
N GLN A 4 -2.65 12.40 -9.28
CA GLN A 4 -3.66 11.83 -8.40
C GLN A 4 -4.03 10.46 -8.91
N HIS A 5 -4.02 9.48 -8.01
CA HIS A 5 -4.29 8.09 -8.26
C HIS A 5 -5.38 7.59 -7.31
N LEU A 6 -6.11 6.57 -7.75
CA LEU A 6 -7.08 5.85 -6.95
C LEU A 6 -6.68 4.39 -6.82
N TYR A 7 -6.46 3.97 -5.57
CA TYR A 7 -6.16 2.60 -5.21
C TYR A 7 -7.43 1.88 -4.76
N GLU A 8 -7.63 0.66 -5.24
CA GLU A 8 -8.80 -0.13 -4.90
C GLU A 8 -8.37 -1.57 -4.57
N GLY A 9 -8.88 -2.11 -3.47
CA GLY A 9 -8.71 -3.51 -3.12
C GLY A 9 -10.05 -4.25 -3.13
N ARG A 10 -10.04 -5.48 -3.64
CA ARG A 10 -11.22 -6.36 -3.69
C ARG A 10 -10.97 -7.61 -2.86
N PRO A 11 -12.02 -8.20 -2.25
CA PRO A 11 -11.90 -9.50 -1.59
C PRO A 11 -11.18 -10.52 -2.49
N GLY A 12 -10.23 -11.27 -1.91
CA GLY A 12 -9.36 -12.18 -2.65
C GLY A 12 -7.97 -11.64 -2.99
N GLY A 13 -7.62 -10.43 -2.53
CA GLY A 13 -6.24 -9.92 -2.59
C GLY A 13 -5.86 -9.17 -3.87
N ALA A 14 -6.80 -8.96 -4.79
CA ALA A 14 -6.57 -8.15 -6.00
C ALA A 14 -6.56 -6.66 -5.65
N VAL A 15 -5.53 -5.94 -6.10
CA VAL A 15 -5.38 -4.49 -5.90
C VAL A 15 -5.04 -3.81 -7.23
N THR A 16 -5.71 -2.70 -7.51
CA THR A 16 -5.50 -1.88 -8.70
C THR A 16 -5.16 -0.44 -8.33
N VAL A 17 -4.45 0.24 -9.22
CA VAL A 17 -4.26 1.70 -9.23
C VAL A 17 -4.74 2.23 -10.57
N ASP A 18 -5.70 3.17 -10.55
CA ASP A 18 -6.34 3.73 -11.74
C ASP A 18 -6.90 2.67 -12.72
N GLY A 19 -7.38 1.56 -12.18
CA GLY A 19 -7.93 0.44 -12.95
C GLY A 19 -6.91 -0.60 -13.41
N GLU A 20 -5.61 -0.33 -13.28
CA GLU A 20 -4.54 -1.26 -13.66
C GLU A 20 -4.02 -2.05 -12.45
N PRO A 21 -3.60 -3.32 -12.60
CA PRO A 21 -3.04 -4.10 -11.50
C PRO A 21 -1.83 -3.41 -10.86
N LEU A 22 -1.85 -3.24 -9.53
CA LEU A 22 -0.71 -2.69 -8.81
C LEU A 22 0.42 -3.74 -8.78
N PRO A 23 1.65 -3.42 -9.25
CA PRO A 23 2.76 -4.36 -9.19
C PRO A 23 3.13 -4.71 -7.75
N LEU A 24 3.44 -5.98 -7.46
CA LEU A 24 3.81 -6.42 -6.10
C LEU A 24 5.08 -5.74 -5.58
N ARG A 25 5.97 -5.29 -6.47
CA ARG A 25 7.29 -4.72 -6.14
C ARG A 25 8.19 -5.66 -5.33
N LEU A 26 8.18 -6.95 -5.66
CA LEU A 26 9.08 -7.96 -5.09
C LEU A 26 10.56 -7.69 -5.41
N ASP A 27 10.82 -6.90 -6.46
CA ASP A 27 12.13 -6.37 -6.82
C ASP A 27 12.69 -5.39 -5.77
N LEU A 28 11.82 -4.65 -5.06
CA LEU A 28 12.22 -3.74 -3.99
C LEU A 28 12.39 -4.50 -2.67
N PHE A 29 11.38 -5.27 -2.29
CA PHE A 29 11.45 -6.13 -1.11
C PHE A 29 10.41 -7.25 -1.22
N ASN A 30 10.82 -8.46 -0.86
CA ASN A 30 9.97 -9.64 -0.88
C ASN A 30 9.41 -9.94 0.52
N HIS A 31 8.36 -9.21 0.92
CA HIS A 31 7.62 -9.51 2.15
C HIS A 31 6.66 -10.69 1.94
N SER A 32 5.96 -10.71 0.80
CA SER A 32 4.94 -11.73 0.50
C SER A 32 4.91 -12.05 -1.00
N PRO A 33 5.53 -13.15 -1.44
CA PRO A 33 5.46 -13.57 -2.84
C PRO A 33 4.07 -14.12 -3.19
N THR A 34 3.23 -14.39 -2.19
CA THR A 34 1.86 -14.89 -2.34
C THR A 34 0.84 -13.78 -2.64
N GLY A 35 1.24 -12.50 -2.56
CA GLY A 35 0.43 -11.36 -2.97
C GLY A 35 0.06 -10.39 -1.84
N PHE A 36 -0.93 -9.54 -2.12
CA PHE A 36 -1.40 -8.52 -1.19
C PHE A 36 -2.41 -9.05 -0.19
N ALA A 37 -2.43 -8.45 0.99
CA ALA A 37 -3.49 -8.60 1.99
C ALA A 37 -3.61 -7.32 2.82
N TRP A 38 -4.65 -7.20 3.65
CA TRP A 38 -4.94 -6.04 4.48
C TRP A 38 -5.84 -6.43 5.66
N GLY A 39 -6.10 -5.50 6.58
CA GLY A 39 -7.00 -5.71 7.73
C GLY A 39 -6.37 -6.47 8.91
N TYR A 40 -5.05 -6.68 8.88
CA TYR A 40 -4.28 -7.21 10.00
C TYR A 40 -2.81 -6.80 9.87
N HIS A 41 -2.00 -7.10 10.89
CA HIS A 41 -0.55 -6.92 10.82
C HIS A 41 0.12 -8.19 10.28
N GLY A 42 0.81 -8.10 9.14
CA GLY A 42 1.53 -9.24 8.56
C GLY A 42 2.31 -8.90 7.30
N SER A 43 2.78 -9.95 6.61
CA SER A 43 3.61 -9.85 5.40
C SER A 43 2.84 -9.36 4.17
N GLY A 44 1.63 -9.87 3.90
CA GLY A 44 0.79 -9.38 2.80
C GLY A 44 0.42 -7.89 2.93
N PRO A 45 -0.01 -7.42 4.12
CA PRO A 45 -0.16 -5.99 4.41
C PRO A 45 1.11 -5.17 4.22
N ALA A 46 2.28 -5.73 4.59
CA ALA A 46 3.56 -5.07 4.36
C ALA A 46 3.90 -4.94 2.87
N GLN A 47 3.62 -5.98 2.07
CA GLN A 47 3.80 -5.94 0.62
C GLN A 47 2.89 -4.90 -0.04
N LEU A 48 1.63 -4.81 0.38
CA LEU A 48 0.69 -3.82 -0.12
C LEU A 48 1.13 -2.40 0.23
N ALA A 49 1.53 -2.16 1.48
CA ALA A 49 2.04 -0.88 1.91
C ALA A 49 3.27 -0.45 1.10
N LEU A 50 4.23 -1.35 0.88
CA LEU A 50 5.42 -1.09 0.07
C LEU A 50 5.06 -0.74 -1.38
N ALA A 51 4.17 -1.51 -2.02
CA ALA A 51 3.80 -1.30 -3.42
C ALA A 51 3.09 0.06 -3.63
N ILE A 52 2.16 0.42 -2.74
CA ILE A 52 1.51 1.74 -2.75
C ILE A 52 2.55 2.84 -2.55
N PHE A 53 3.44 2.68 -1.58
CA PHE A 53 4.44 3.69 -1.26
C PHE A 53 5.42 3.90 -2.42
N ALA A 54 5.89 2.82 -3.05
CA ALA A 54 6.75 2.88 -4.21
C ALA A 54 6.08 3.61 -5.38
N HIS A 55 4.80 3.35 -5.63
CA HIS A 55 4.05 4.04 -6.68
C HIS A 55 3.85 5.54 -6.36
N GLU A 56 3.53 5.90 -5.12
CA GLU A 56 3.24 7.30 -4.73
C GLU A 56 4.49 8.18 -4.55
N PHE A 57 5.59 7.59 -4.07
CA PHE A 57 6.76 8.32 -3.59
C PHE A 57 8.07 7.94 -4.28
N GLY A 58 8.07 6.90 -5.11
CA GLY A 58 9.22 6.42 -5.87
C GLY A 58 9.88 5.18 -5.29
N ASP A 59 10.84 4.65 -6.06
CA ASP A 59 11.38 3.29 -5.93
C ASP A 59 12.58 3.19 -4.97
N ASP A 60 12.70 4.10 -4.01
CA ASP A 60 13.75 4.07 -3.01
C ASP A 60 13.23 3.46 -1.70
N PRO A 61 13.31 2.13 -1.52
CA PRO A 61 12.84 1.46 -0.32
C PRO A 61 13.70 1.83 0.90
N ASP A 62 14.97 2.17 0.69
CA ASP A 62 15.92 2.58 1.74
C ASP A 62 15.74 4.04 2.14
N ALA A 63 15.15 4.87 1.27
CA ALA A 63 14.75 6.22 1.65
C ALA A 63 13.84 6.17 2.88
N HIS A 64 12.90 5.21 3.02
CA HIS A 64 12.09 5.11 4.25
C HIS A 64 11.44 3.72 4.55
N PRO A 65 12.20 2.69 4.99
CA PRO A 65 11.63 1.43 5.48
C PRO A 65 10.67 1.62 6.67
N ALA A 66 10.97 2.60 7.52
CA ALA A 66 10.11 2.97 8.64
C ALA A 66 8.76 3.53 8.17
N HIS A 67 8.70 4.30 7.08
CA HIS A 67 7.49 5.06 6.76
C HIS A 67 6.40 4.18 6.17
N TYR A 68 6.73 3.27 5.24
CA TYR A 68 5.71 2.36 4.72
C TYR A 68 5.27 1.34 5.79
N GLN A 69 6.12 0.98 6.76
CA GLN A 69 5.75 0.10 7.87
C GLN A 69 4.83 0.79 8.90
N VAL A 70 5.03 2.09 9.14
CA VAL A 70 4.09 2.87 9.96
C VAL A 70 2.78 3.09 9.21
N PHE A 71 2.83 3.47 7.92
CA PHE A 71 1.65 3.56 7.05
C PHE A 71 0.88 2.24 6.99
N LYS A 72 1.58 1.10 6.88
CA LYS A 72 0.97 -0.24 6.96
C LYS A 72 0.15 -0.37 8.23
N SER A 73 0.74 -0.07 9.38
CA SER A 73 0.08 -0.26 10.68
C SER A 73 -1.08 0.71 10.89
N ALA A 74 -0.96 1.95 10.43
CA ALA A 74 -1.97 2.98 10.61
C ALA A 74 -3.16 2.84 9.64
N VAL A 75 -2.91 2.41 8.40
CA VAL A 75 -3.91 2.38 7.33
C VAL A 75 -4.19 0.96 6.87
N ILE A 76 -3.20 0.27 6.30
CA ILE A 76 -3.42 -1.02 5.62
C ILE A 76 -3.92 -2.10 6.57
N ALA A 77 -3.39 -2.17 7.79
CA ALA A 77 -3.81 -3.10 8.82
C ALA A 77 -5.21 -2.81 9.37
N CYS A 78 -5.72 -1.59 9.16
CA CYS A 78 -7.02 -1.13 9.63
C CYS A 78 -8.10 -1.16 8.54
N LEU A 79 -7.75 -1.47 7.29
CA LEU A 79 -8.72 -1.63 6.21
C LEU A 79 -9.67 -2.81 6.48
N PRO A 80 -10.93 -2.74 6.06
CA PRO A 80 -11.85 -3.86 6.21
C PRO A 80 -11.37 -5.07 5.38
N GLY A 81 -11.21 -6.23 6.03
CA GLY A 81 -10.64 -7.43 5.42
C GLY A 81 -11.60 -8.18 4.48
N ASP A 82 -12.91 -7.97 4.62
CA ASP A 82 -13.98 -8.73 3.98
C ASP A 82 -14.78 -7.93 2.94
N VAL A 83 -14.60 -6.61 2.88
CA VAL A 83 -15.26 -5.74 1.90
C VAL A 83 -14.25 -4.95 1.05
N PRO A 84 -14.64 -4.47 -0.14
CA PRO A 84 -13.78 -3.61 -0.94
C PRO A 84 -13.40 -2.32 -0.21
N TRP A 85 -12.22 -1.80 -0.50
CA TRP A 85 -11.74 -0.51 0.00
C TRP A 85 -11.22 0.36 -1.15
N ARG A 86 -11.17 1.68 -0.91
CA ARG A 86 -10.60 2.66 -1.83
C ARG A 86 -9.73 3.64 -1.04
N LEU A 87 -8.60 4.04 -1.61
CA LEU A 87 -7.71 5.06 -1.06
C LEU A 87 -7.22 5.95 -2.20
N SER A 88 -7.34 7.26 -2.04
CA SER A 88 -6.78 8.24 -2.98
C SER A 88 -5.33 8.61 -2.62
N SER A 89 -4.57 9.11 -3.59
CA SER A 89 -3.24 9.70 -3.32
C SER A 89 -3.29 10.78 -2.24
N ALA A 90 -4.38 11.55 -2.17
CA ALA A 90 -4.55 12.60 -1.15
C ALA A 90 -4.66 11.99 0.26
N GLU A 91 -5.47 10.94 0.43
CA GLU A 91 -5.61 10.22 1.70
C GLU A 91 -4.32 9.52 2.11
N ILE A 92 -3.61 8.89 1.15
CA ILE A 92 -2.33 8.23 1.40
C ILE A 92 -1.28 9.25 1.86
N ARG A 93 -1.12 10.35 1.12
CA ARG A 93 -0.16 11.40 1.47
C ARG A 93 -0.47 12.05 2.81
N GLU A 94 -1.76 12.24 3.12
CA GLU A 94 -2.18 12.75 4.42
C GLU A 94 -1.89 11.75 5.55
N ALA A 95 -2.19 10.47 5.36
CA ALA A 95 -1.88 9.44 6.34
C ALA A 95 -0.37 9.36 6.62
N VAL A 96 0.46 9.39 5.57
CA VAL A 96 1.92 9.40 5.72
C VAL A 96 2.41 10.63 6.48
N ARG A 97 1.87 11.83 6.22
CA ARG A 97 2.22 13.04 6.98
C ARG A 97 1.87 12.95 8.47
N ARG A 98 0.79 12.25 8.83
CA ARG A 98 0.38 12.05 10.24
C ARG A 98 1.21 10.99 10.96
N CYS A 99 1.88 10.13 10.19
CA CYS A 99 2.70 9.02 10.67
C CYS A 99 4.18 9.38 10.81
N ALA A 100 4.59 10.54 10.29
CA ALA A 100 5.97 11.04 10.27
C ALA A 100 6.27 11.95 11.47
#